data_AF-A0A6B8M7V2-F1
#
_entry.id   AF-A0A6B8M7V2-F1
#
_cell.length_a   1.000
_cell.length_b   1.000
_cell.length_c   1.000
_cell.angle_alpha   90.00
_cell.angle_beta   90.00
_cell.angle_gamma   90.00
#
_symmetry.space_group_name_H-M   'P 1'
#
loop_
_entity.id
_entity.type
_entity.pdbx_description
1 polymer ?
#
loop_
_entity_poly.entity_id
_entity_poly.type
_entity_poly.pdbx_seq_one_letter_code
_entity_poly.pdbx_strand_id
1 'polypeptide(L)'
;MITAAAASMLAGQAEAANDFAAKTVMEKMQASERYPYIAGVVEGLTYSRFARDGKKTEGMGCIYGWFYDKPETLDLIYAAFGQYPQYTAGAIISALAKKKACGD
;
A
#
# COMPACT_ATOMS: atom_id res chain seq x y z
N MET A 1 -20.82 19.85 21.88
CA MET A 1 -21.58 19.83 20.61
C MET A 1 -20.57 19.64 19.49
N ILE A 2 -20.52 18.45 18.88
CA ILE A 2 -19.71 18.23 17.67
C ILE A 2 -20.52 18.87 16.54
N THR A 3 -19.98 19.92 15.93
CA THR A 3 -20.61 20.62 14.82
C THR A 3 -20.76 19.68 13.62
N ALA A 4 -21.85 19.80 12.87
CA ALA A 4 -22.18 18.92 11.73
C ALA A 4 -21.04 18.82 10.67
N ALA A 5 -20.19 19.83 10.56
CA ALA A 5 -19.02 19.84 9.68
C ALA A 5 -17.97 18.77 10.06
N ALA A 6 -17.75 18.51 11.35
CA ALA A 6 -16.80 17.50 11.80
C ALA A 6 -17.31 16.08 11.53
N ALA A 7 -18.62 15.85 11.60
CA ALA A 7 -19.24 14.57 11.25
C ALA A 7 -19.13 14.26 9.74
N SER A 8 -19.31 15.27 8.88
CA SER A 8 -19.15 15.12 7.43
C SER A 8 -17.70 14.85 7.01
N MET A 9 -16.71 15.42 7.70
CA MET A 9 -15.29 15.14 7.44
C MET A 9 -14.90 13.70 7.81
N LEU A 10 -15.41 13.18 8.94
CA LEU A 10 -15.15 11.81 9.39
C LEU A 10 -15.82 10.76 8.49
N ALA A 11 -17.03 11.01 8.01
CA ALA A 11 -17.72 10.13 7.07
C ALA A 11 -17.02 10.05 5.71
N GLY A 12 -16.56 11.19 5.16
CA GLY A 12 -15.82 11.22 3.89
C GLY A 12 -14.47 10.49 3.94
N GLN A 13 -13.80 10.47 5.09
CA GLN A 13 -12.55 9.73 5.28
C GLN A 13 -12.75 8.21 5.31
N ALA A 14 -13.84 7.74 5.93
CA ALA A 14 -14.18 6.32 5.98
C ALA A 14 -14.55 5.77 4.60
N GLU A 15 -15.26 6.57 3.79
CA GLU A 15 -15.65 6.20 2.43
C GLU A 15 -14.44 6.14 1.48
N ALA A 16 -13.55 7.14 1.53
CA ALA A 16 -12.31 7.13 0.76
C ALA A 16 -11.38 5.96 1.14
N ALA A 17 -11.37 5.52 2.41
CA ALA A 17 -10.60 4.35 2.83
C ALA A 17 -11.16 3.04 2.25
N ASN A 18 -12.48 2.95 2.04
CA ASN A 18 -13.13 1.79 1.44
C ASN A 18 -12.79 1.64 -0.04
N ASP A 19 -12.63 2.73 -0.77
CA ASP A 19 -12.28 2.68 -2.20
C ASP A 19 -10.87 2.15 -2.46
N PHE A 20 -9.97 2.28 -1.47
CA PHE A 20 -8.62 1.73 -1.50
C PHE A 20 -8.45 0.48 -0.63
N ALA A 21 -9.54 -0.09 -0.11
CA ALA A 21 -9.51 -1.38 0.56
C ALA A 21 -9.02 -2.47 -0.40
N ALA A 22 -8.29 -3.44 0.11
CA ALA A 22 -7.76 -4.55 -0.67
C ALA A 22 -8.86 -5.33 -1.39
N LYS A 23 -10.03 -5.50 -0.76
CA LYS A 23 -11.23 -6.05 -1.39
C LYS A 23 -11.62 -5.26 -2.63
N THR A 24 -11.74 -3.94 -2.52
CA THR A 24 -12.12 -3.06 -3.62
C THR A 24 -11.13 -3.13 -4.77
N VAL A 25 -9.84 -3.13 -4.47
CA VAL A 25 -8.78 -3.31 -5.48
C VAL A 25 -8.94 -4.65 -6.20
N MET A 26 -9.20 -5.73 -5.49
CA MET A 26 -9.33 -7.06 -6.10
C MET A 26 -10.63 -7.26 -6.89
N GLU A 27 -11.74 -6.65 -6.45
CA GLU A 27 -13.06 -6.81 -7.09
C GLU A 27 -13.31 -5.82 -8.22
N LYS A 28 -12.78 -4.58 -8.13
CA LYS A 28 -13.11 -3.50 -9.07
C LYS A 28 -12.00 -3.17 -10.06
N MET A 29 -10.74 -3.53 -9.80
CA MET A 29 -9.64 -3.28 -10.74
C MET A 29 -9.30 -4.53 -11.56
N GLN A 30 -9.20 -4.34 -12.87
CA GLN A 30 -8.69 -5.36 -13.79
C GLN A 30 -7.22 -5.67 -13.47
N ALA A 31 -6.75 -6.85 -13.87
CA ALA A 31 -5.36 -7.25 -13.61
C ALA A 31 -4.35 -6.24 -14.17
N SER A 32 -4.62 -5.66 -15.34
CA SER A 32 -3.82 -4.61 -15.99
C SER A 32 -3.80 -3.29 -15.23
N GLU A 33 -4.79 -3.02 -14.38
CA GLU A 33 -4.89 -1.81 -13.54
C GLU A 33 -4.29 -2.04 -12.15
N ARG A 34 -4.38 -3.27 -11.64
CA ARG A 34 -3.86 -3.65 -10.31
C ARG A 34 -2.35 -3.51 -10.22
N TYR A 35 -1.62 -3.96 -11.23
CA TYR A 35 -0.15 -3.86 -11.23
C TYR A 35 0.34 -2.40 -11.12
N PRO A 36 -0.05 -1.46 -12.01
CA PRO A 36 0.39 -0.07 -11.89
C PRO A 36 -0.10 0.60 -10.61
N TYR A 37 -1.28 0.24 -10.09
CA TYR A 37 -1.73 0.70 -8.77
C TYR A 37 -0.78 0.26 -7.65
N ILE A 38 -0.44 -1.03 -7.58
CA ILE A 38 0.50 -1.57 -6.58
C ILE A 38 1.87 -0.93 -6.73
N ALA A 39 2.37 -0.79 -7.96
CA ALA A 39 3.63 -0.11 -8.23
C ALA A 39 3.62 1.32 -7.68
N GLY A 40 2.54 2.09 -7.89
CA GLY A 40 2.41 3.43 -7.32
C GLY A 40 2.46 3.48 -5.79
N VAL A 41 1.89 2.48 -5.10
CA VAL A 41 2.05 2.35 -3.64
C VAL A 41 3.51 2.11 -3.28
N VAL A 42 4.18 1.20 -4.00
CA VAL A 42 5.60 0.88 -3.78
C VAL A 42 6.47 2.12 -3.98
N GLU A 43 6.23 2.91 -5.03
CA GLU A 43 6.93 4.19 -5.26
C GLU A 43 6.79 5.15 -4.06
N GLY A 44 5.58 5.27 -3.51
CA GLY A 44 5.34 6.10 -2.32
C GLY A 44 6.10 5.60 -1.09
N LEU A 45 6.13 4.28 -0.86
CA LEU A 45 6.88 3.67 0.24
C LEU A 45 8.38 3.88 0.08
N THR A 46 8.88 3.71 -1.14
CA THR A 46 10.28 3.91 -1.49
C THR A 46 10.72 5.35 -1.25
N TYR A 47 9.92 6.33 -1.69
CA TYR A 47 10.20 7.75 -1.42
C TYR A 47 10.17 8.06 0.07
N SER A 48 9.18 7.52 0.81
CA SER A 48 9.09 7.69 2.26
C SER A 48 10.35 7.17 2.97
N ARG A 49 10.86 6.01 2.55
CA ARG A 49 12.11 5.43 3.06
C ARG A 49 13.32 6.30 2.75
N PHE A 50 13.43 6.78 1.50
CA PHE A 50 14.49 7.70 1.09
C PHE A 50 14.50 8.98 1.95
N ALA A 51 13.34 9.59 2.18
CA ALA A 51 13.21 10.79 3.00
C ALA A 51 13.63 10.52 4.46
N ARG A 52 13.17 9.39 5.04
CA ARG A 52 13.49 8.98 6.41
C ARG A 52 14.99 8.73 6.61
N ASP A 53 15.63 8.08 5.64
CA ASP A 53 17.04 7.67 5.76
C ASP A 53 18.03 8.80 5.41
N GLY A 54 17.55 10.05 5.33
CA GLY A 54 18.39 11.21 5.02
C GLY A 54 18.85 11.25 3.57
N LYS A 55 17.98 10.87 2.64
CA LYS A 55 18.24 10.79 1.19
C LYS A 55 19.28 9.73 0.79
N LYS A 56 19.45 8.73 1.64
CA LYS A 56 20.22 7.51 1.34
C LYS A 56 19.38 6.58 0.47
N THR A 57 20.01 5.97 -0.53
CA THR A 57 19.31 5.17 -1.55
C THR A 57 19.26 3.69 -1.22
N GLU A 58 19.99 3.22 -0.21
CA GLU A 58 20.11 1.81 0.16
C GLU A 58 18.76 1.24 0.61
N GLY A 59 18.05 1.93 1.51
CA GLY A 59 16.73 1.51 1.96
C GLY A 59 15.68 1.52 0.85
N MET A 60 15.75 2.52 -0.03
CA MET A 60 14.91 2.61 -1.22
C MET A 60 15.18 1.47 -2.20
N GLY A 61 16.46 1.19 -2.49
CA GLY A 61 16.88 0.12 -3.39
C GLY A 61 16.47 -1.25 -2.87
N CYS A 62 16.47 -1.46 -1.56
CA CYS A 62 15.95 -2.68 -0.97
C CYS A 62 14.45 -2.89 -1.24
N ILE A 63 13.62 -1.83 -1.12
CA ILE A 63 12.17 -1.93 -1.38
C ILE A 63 11.92 -2.19 -2.87
N TYR A 64 12.64 -1.49 -3.75
CA TYR A 64 12.55 -1.75 -5.19
C TYR A 64 12.97 -3.17 -5.55
N GLY A 65 14.09 -3.66 -5.04
CA GLY A 65 14.53 -5.03 -5.33
C GLY A 65 13.57 -6.08 -4.77
N TRP A 66 12.90 -5.80 -3.65
CA TRP A 66 11.83 -6.68 -3.16
C TRP A 66 10.63 -6.73 -4.10
N PHE A 67 10.23 -5.63 -4.73
CA PHE A 67 9.04 -5.61 -5.57
C PHE A 67 9.32 -5.98 -7.04
N TYR A 68 10.34 -5.39 -7.65
CA TYR A 68 10.62 -5.52 -9.08
C TYR A 68 11.50 -6.73 -9.43
N ASP A 69 12.41 -7.15 -8.55
CA ASP A 69 13.35 -8.24 -8.86
C ASP A 69 12.85 -9.62 -8.40
N LYS A 70 11.90 -9.66 -7.47
CA LYS A 70 11.35 -10.90 -6.89
C LYS A 70 9.94 -11.17 -7.44
N PRO A 71 9.79 -12.05 -8.44
CA PRO A 71 8.50 -12.29 -9.08
C PRO A 71 7.43 -12.80 -8.10
N GLU A 72 7.82 -13.51 -7.04
CA GLU A 72 6.92 -14.03 -6.02
C GLU A 72 6.29 -12.94 -5.14
N THR A 73 6.82 -11.71 -5.15
CA THR A 73 6.31 -10.62 -4.31
C THR A 73 4.89 -10.22 -4.71
N LEU A 74 4.56 -10.23 -6.01
CA LEU A 74 3.22 -9.86 -6.46
C LEU A 74 2.17 -10.88 -5.98
N ASP A 75 2.50 -12.18 -6.07
CA ASP A 75 1.64 -13.25 -5.56
C ASP A 75 1.45 -13.16 -4.05
N LEU A 76 2.52 -12.84 -3.30
CA LEU A 76 2.46 -12.60 -1.86
C LEU A 76 1.55 -11.42 -1.52
N ILE A 77 1.58 -10.34 -2.30
CA ILE A 77 0.70 -9.18 -2.12
C ILE A 77 -0.76 -9.58 -2.38
N TYR A 78 -1.06 -10.27 -3.48
CA TYR A 78 -2.42 -10.72 -3.78
C TYR A 78 -2.96 -11.71 -2.75
N ALA A 79 -2.13 -12.63 -2.27
CA ALA A 79 -2.50 -13.53 -1.18
C ALA A 79 -2.85 -12.76 0.10
N ALA A 80 -2.05 -11.74 0.44
CA ALA A 80 -2.33 -10.89 1.60
C ALA A 80 -3.60 -10.04 1.42
N PHE A 81 -3.89 -9.54 0.21
CA PHE A 81 -5.16 -8.85 -0.07
C PHE A 81 -6.37 -9.75 0.20
N GLY A 82 -6.28 -11.03 -0.14
CA GLY A 82 -7.33 -12.02 0.18
C GLY A 82 -7.46 -12.29 1.69
N GLN A 83 -6.36 -12.26 2.45
CA GLN A 83 -6.37 -12.48 3.90
C GLN A 83 -6.85 -11.27 4.70
N TYR A 84 -6.61 -10.06 4.19
CA TYR A 84 -6.86 -8.80 4.90
C TYR A 84 -7.75 -7.84 4.08
N PRO A 85 -8.91 -8.29 3.58
CA PRO A 85 -9.69 -7.58 2.55
C PRO A 85 -10.20 -6.20 2.99
N GLN A 86 -10.43 -5.99 4.29
CA GLN A 86 -10.95 -4.76 4.87
C GLN A 86 -9.90 -3.66 5.08
N TYR A 87 -8.61 -3.98 4.97
CA TYR A 87 -7.54 -2.99 5.14
C TYR A 87 -7.18 -2.35 3.81
N THR A 88 -6.65 -1.13 3.86
CA THR A 88 -6.18 -0.47 2.63
C THR A 88 -5.03 -1.27 2.02
N ALA A 89 -5.03 -1.38 0.70
CA ALA A 89 -3.97 -2.08 -0.04
C ALA A 89 -2.58 -1.53 0.32
N GLY A 90 -2.46 -0.21 0.46
CA GLY A 90 -1.22 0.45 0.88
C GLY A 90 -0.73 0.04 2.27
N ALA A 91 -1.63 -0.11 3.25
CA ALA A 91 -1.25 -0.55 4.60
C ALA A 91 -0.72 -1.99 4.60
N ILE A 92 -1.35 -2.88 3.82
CA ILE A 92 -0.91 -4.28 3.69
C ILE A 92 0.46 -4.34 3.03
N ILE A 93 0.66 -3.64 1.90
CA ILE A 93 1.94 -3.62 1.18
C ILE A 93 3.05 -3.08 2.09
N SER A 94 2.80 -1.99 2.82
CA SER A 94 3.74 -1.43 3.80
C SER A 94 4.13 -2.45 4.87
N ALA A 95 3.15 -3.14 5.46
CA ALA A 95 3.41 -4.17 6.47
C ALA A 95 4.22 -5.35 5.93
N LEU A 96 3.98 -5.75 4.68
CA LEU A 96 4.74 -6.80 4.00
C LEU A 96 6.18 -6.36 3.73
N ALA A 97 6.39 -5.17 3.17
CA ALA A 97 7.71 -4.60 2.91
C ALA A 97 8.54 -4.53 4.20
N LYS A 98 7.94 -4.06 5.31
CA LYS A 98 8.59 -4.04 6.63
C LYS A 98 9.00 -5.43 7.10
N LYS A 99 8.11 -6.43 7.00
CA LYS A 99 8.34 -7.77 7.56
C LYS A 99 9.22 -8.67 6.70
N LYS A 100 9.22 -8.49 5.38
CA LYS A 100 9.78 -9.46 4.42
C LYS A 100 10.95 -8.92 3.59
N ALA A 101 11.10 -7.60 3.50
CA ALA A 101 12.09 -7.01 2.61
C ALA A 101 13.28 -6.41 3.38
N CYS A 102 13.03 -5.32 4.12
CA CYS A 102 14.11 -4.36 4.40
C CYS A 102 14.27 -3.99 5.86
N GLY A 103 13.37 -4.46 6.73
CA GLY A 103 13.23 -3.95 8.09
C GLY A 103 12.87 -2.46 8.11
N ASP A 104 12.10 -2.07 9.12
CA ASP A 104 12.05 -0.66 9.52
C ASP A 104 12.99 -0.45 10.69
#